data_AF-A0A5C5T4R2-F1
#
_entry.id   AF-A0A5C5T4R2-F1
#
_cell.length_a   1.000
_cell.length_b   1.000
_cell.length_c   1.000
_cell.angle_alpha   90.00
_cell.angle_beta   90.00
_cell.angle_gamma   90.00
#
_symmetry.space_group_name_H-M   'P 1'
#
loop_
_entity.id
_entity.type
_entity.pdbx_description
1 polymer ?
#
loop_
_entity_poly.entity_id
_entity_poly.type
_entity_poly.pdbx_seq_one_letter_code
_entity_poly.pdbx_strand_id
1 'polypeptide(L)' 'MISLFPDVTDKVGAPRTLHVPFKMGRPCGEPFDFETRTRVLKQLLELALLPSGTRLIYQDVP' A
#
# COMPACT_ATOMS: atom_id res chain seq x y z
N MET A 1 -6.00 -3.04 -1.38
CA MET A 1 -5.67 -3.34 0.04
C MET A 1 -4.30 -2.76 0.34
N ILE A 2 -4.07 -2.24 1.55
CA ILE A 2 -2.72 -1.88 2.02
C ILE A 2 -2.22 -3.03 2.89
N SER A 3 -0.97 -3.46 2.70
CA SER A 3 -0.35 -4.51 3.51
C SER A 3 1.02 -4.10 4.01
N LEU A 4 1.30 -4.48 5.26
CA LEU A 4 2.60 -4.34 5.92
C LEU A 4 3.43 -5.63 5.81
N PHE A 5 2.82 -6.72 5.34
CA PHE A 5 3.41 -8.06 5.35
C PHE A 5 3.44 -8.62 3.92
N PRO A 6 4.52 -8.39 3.15
CA PRO A 6 4.64 -8.90 1.78
C PRO A 6 4.51 -10.42 1.71
N ASP A 7 5.24 -11.15 2.56
CA ASP A 7 5.25 -12.62 2.54
C ASP A 7 3.85 -13.24 2.76
N VAL A 8 3.06 -12.64 3.66
CA VAL A 8 1.68 -13.11 3.93
C VAL A 8 0.80 -12.87 2.71
N THR A 9 0.93 -11.69 2.11
CA THR A 9 0.15 -11.28 0.94
C THR A 9 0.43 -12.18 -0.26
N ASP A 10 1.70 -12.56 -0.45
CA ASP A 10 2.12 -13.48 -1.50
C ASP A 10 1.58 -14.88 -1.26
N LYS A 11 1.70 -15.38 -0.03
CA LYS A 11 1.19 -16.71 0.35
C LYS A 11 -0.32 -16.84 0.12
N VAL A 12 -1.10 -15.82 0.41
CA VAL A 12 -2.57 -15.85 0.26
C VAL A 12 -3.04 -15.42 -1.13
N GLY A 13 -2.13 -15.01 -2.00
CA GLY A 13 -2.46 -14.59 -3.36
C GLY A 13 -3.38 -13.36 -3.39
N ALA A 14 -3.20 -12.40 -2.48
CA ALA A 14 -4.11 -11.26 -2.39
C ALA A 14 -4.18 -10.49 -3.73
N PRO A 15 -5.39 -10.11 -4.20
CA PRO A 15 -5.60 -9.69 -5.58
C PRO A 15 -5.12 -8.28 -5.89
N ARG A 16 -5.24 -7.32 -4.97
CA ARG A 16 -4.79 -5.94 -5.19
C ARG A 16 -4.16 -5.41 -3.94
N THR A 17 -2.83 -5.45 -3.90
CA THR A 17 -2.09 -5.05 -2.69
C THR A 17 -1.07 -3.97 -2.98
N LEU A 18 -1.12 -2.93 -2.16
CA LEU A 18 -0.07 -1.93 -2.02
C LEU A 18 0.75 -2.27 -0.78
N HIS A 19 2.02 -2.60 -0.97
CA HIS A 19 2.95 -2.88 0.11
C HIS A 19 3.56 -1.58 0.62
N VAL A 20 3.39 -1.29 1.90
CA VAL A 20 3.92 -0.08 2.51
C VAL A 20 5.05 -0.41 3.49
N PRO A 21 6.17 0.33 3.49
CA PRO A 21 7.30 0.09 4.39
C PRO A 21 7.13 0.78 5.76
N PHE A 22 5.90 0.95 6.23
CA PHE A 22 5.62 1.69 7.47
C PHE A 22 5.63 0.79 8.71
N LYS A 23 5.61 1.42 9.89
CA LYS A 23 5.51 0.70 11.17
C LYS A 23 4.18 -0.04 11.30
N MET A 24 4.22 -1.16 12.00
CA MET A 24 3.03 -1.95 12.30
C MET A 24 1.97 -1.10 13.01
N GLY A 25 0.72 -1.25 12.59
CA GLY A 25 -0.42 -0.44 13.08
C GLY A 25 -0.53 0.95 12.44
N ARG A 26 0.37 1.31 11.52
CA ARG A 26 0.40 2.62 10.84
C ARG A 26 0.53 2.47 9.32
N PRO A 27 -0.42 1.80 8.64
CA PRO A 27 -0.33 1.52 7.20
C PRO A 27 -0.44 2.76 6.30
N CYS A 28 -0.74 3.94 6.88
CA CYS A 28 -0.86 5.20 6.14
C CYS A 28 0.12 6.27 6.63
N GLY A 29 1.23 5.87 7.28
CA GLY A 29 2.23 6.78 7.84
C GLY A 29 1.92 7.23 9.27
N GLU A 30 2.69 8.21 9.74
CA GLU A 30 2.58 8.77 11.10
C GLU A 30 1.27 9.56 11.31
N PRO A 31 0.80 9.70 12.57
CA PRO A 31 -0.30 10.61 12.87
C PRO A 31 -0.01 12.02 12.35
N PHE A 32 -1.02 12.65 11.76
CA PHE A 32 -0.96 14.01 11.17
C PHE A 32 0.00 14.21 9.99
N ASP A 33 0.67 13.16 9.51
CA ASP A 33 1.36 13.21 8.22
C ASP A 33 0.34 13.07 7.08
N PHE A 34 -0.26 14.20 6.71
CA PHE A 34 -1.26 14.27 5.66
C PHE A 34 -0.68 14.05 4.26
N GLU A 35 0.60 14.38 4.07
CA GLU A 35 1.28 14.23 2.78
C GLU A 35 1.47 12.75 2.45
N THR A 36 2.07 11.98 3.35
CA THR A 36 2.23 10.54 3.22
C THR A 36 0.89 9.85 3.04
N ARG A 37 -0.12 10.23 3.84
CA ARG A 37 -1.48 9.66 3.73
C ARG A 37 -2.10 9.93 2.36
N THR A 38 -1.93 11.13 1.83
CA THR A 38 -2.43 11.49 0.50
C THR A 38 -1.72 10.67 -0.58
N ARG A 39 -0.39 10.49 -0.48
CA ARG A 39 0.37 9.65 -1.41
C ARG A 39 -0.09 8.20 -1.40
N VAL A 40 -0.25 7.62 -0.21
CA VAL A 40 -0.76 6.24 -0.03
C VAL A 40 -2.13 6.10 -0.67
N LEU A 41 -3.02 7.07 -0.47
CA LEU A 41 -4.37 7.03 -1.03
C LEU A 41 -4.36 7.13 -2.56
N LYS A 42 -3.52 8.00 -3.14
CA LYS A 42 -3.35 8.11 -4.60
C LYS A 42 -2.87 6.79 -5.22
N GLN A 43 -1.83 6.17 -4.66
CA GLN A 43 -1.31 4.89 -5.16
C GLN A 43 -2.32 3.75 -4.98
N LEU A 44 -3.14 3.79 -3.94
CA LEU A 44 -4.26 2.87 -3.76
C LEU A 44 -5.32 3.01 -4.86
N LEU A 45 -5.63 4.25 -5.26
CA LEU A 45 -6.56 4.54 -6.35
C LEU A 45 -5.97 4.08 -7.70
N GLU A 46 -4.69 4.32 -7.94
CA GLU A 46 -3.98 3.80 -9.12
C GLU A 46 -4.04 2.27 -9.16
N LEU A 47 -3.77 1.60 -8.05
CA LEU A 47 -3.87 0.15 -7.93
C LEU A 47 -5.30 -0.37 -8.20
N ALA A 48 -6.33 0.40 -7.84
CA ALA A 48 -7.72 0.01 -8.08
C ALA A 48 -8.08 -0.01 -9.57
N LEU A 49 -7.39 0.77 -10.40
CA LEU A 49 -7.55 0.78 -11.86
C LEU A 49 -6.86 -0.40 -12.54
N LEU A 50 -5.99 -1.12 -11.82
CA LEU A 50 -5.23 -2.25 -12.35
C LEU A 50 -6.00 -3.58 -12.25
N PRO A 51 -5.65 -4.57 -13.08
CA PRO A 51 -6.25 -5.91 -13.02
C PRO A 51 -6.13 -6.56 -11.64
N SER A 52 -7.03 -7.49 -11.36
CA SER A 52 -6.89 -8.37 -10.20
C SER A 52 -5.62 -9.21 -10.33
N GLY A 53 -4.93 -9.46 -9.22
CA GLY A 53 -3.60 -10.07 -9.14
C GLY A 53 -2.45 -9.06 -9.08
N THR A 54 -2.71 -7.76 -9.29
CA THR A 54 -1.66 -6.73 -9.30
C THR A 54 -1.17 -6.40 -7.90
N ARG A 55 0.15 -6.33 -7.75
CA ARG A 55 0.83 -5.96 -6.50
C ARG A 55 1.80 -4.83 -6.79
N LEU A 56 1.75 -3.79 -5.96
CA LEU A 56 2.62 -2.62 -6.06
C LEU A 56 3.37 -2.41 -4.74
N ILE A 57 4.57 -1.86 -4.84
CA ILE A 57 5.34 -1.39 -3.69
C ILE A 57 5.13 0.12 -3.61
N TYR A 58 4.88 0.62 -2.40
CA TYR A 58 4.76 2.04 -2.14
C TYR A 58 6.02 2.77 -2.61
N GLN A 59 5.83 3.80 -3.42
CA GLN A 59 6.91 4.65 -3.89
C GLN A 59 6.87 5.99 -3.17
N ASP A 60 7.93 6.31 -2.44
CA ASP A 60 8.10 7.62 -1.82
C ASP A 60 8.78 8.57 -2.82
N VAL A 61 8.04 8.88 -3.90
CA VAL A 61 8.51 9.85 -4.90
C VAL A 61 8.18 11.25 -4.37
N PRO A 62 9.16 12.19 -4.35
CA PRO A 62 8.94 13.56 -3.86
C PRO A 62 7.81 14.28 -4.59
#